data_AF-A0A930WAM5-F1
#
_entry.id   AF-A0A930WAM5-F1
#
_cell.length_a   1.000
_cell.length_b   1.000
_cell.length_c   1.000
_cell.angle_alpha   90.00
_cell.angle_beta   90.00
_cell.angle_gamma   90.00
#
_symmetry.space_group_name_H-M   'P 1'
#
loop_
_entity.id
_entity.type
_entity.pdbx_description
1 polymer ?
#
loop_
_entity_poly.entity_id
_entity_poly.type
_entity_poly.pdbx_seq_one_letter_code
_entity_poly.pdbx_strand_id
1 'polypeptide(L)'
;MLENDTALQMADEIRQDRKQAETMLLNYTEELKTYRLKREEYVRGTVQGGRGNLPGHPTEAEALRGVKFDETYPAYTWLRAVEFVERGLSERKRIFLDARRKASHDKAGRGRRAWLVRTQMMYCAAMRERFLNSEFFVSENVLKETWRYIIDRVVEAYLKLEQKKIK
;
A
#
# COMPACT_ATOMS: atom_id res chain seq x y z
N MET A 1 10.48 -11.36 34.23
CA MET A 1 9.33 -11.98 33.55
C MET A 1 8.50 -10.97 32.76
N LEU A 2 8.22 -9.76 33.28
CA LEU A 2 7.50 -8.72 32.52
C LEU A 2 8.16 -8.29 31.19
N GLU A 3 9.50 -8.18 31.14
CA GLU A 3 10.21 -7.73 29.94
C GLU A 3 10.05 -8.69 28.75
N ASN A 4 9.99 -10.00 29.00
CA ASN A 4 9.77 -11.01 27.96
C ASN A 4 8.35 -10.93 27.38
N ASP A 5 7.34 -10.68 28.22
CA ASP A 5 5.96 -10.54 27.77
C ASP A 5 5.78 -9.27 26.92
N THR A 6 6.43 -8.17 27.30
CA THR A 6 6.42 -6.93 26.49
C THR A 6 7.14 -7.10 25.16
N ALA A 7 8.27 -7.84 25.13
CA ALA A 7 9.00 -8.10 23.90
C ALA A 7 8.20 -8.99 22.93
N LEU A 8 7.47 -9.98 23.47
CA LEU A 8 6.58 -10.83 22.67
C LEU A 8 5.42 -10.03 22.06
N GLN A 9 4.79 -9.14 22.84
CA GLN A 9 3.71 -8.27 22.35
C GLN A 9 4.19 -7.34 21.23
N MET A 10 5.31 -6.66 21.41
CA MET A 10 5.90 -5.81 20.37
C MET A 10 6.24 -6.61 19.10
N ALA A 11 6.72 -7.85 19.25
CA ALA A 11 7.01 -8.72 18.10
C ALA A 11 5.74 -9.20 17.37
N ASP A 12 4.61 -9.33 18.07
CA ASP A 12 3.31 -9.62 17.46
C ASP A 12 2.76 -8.40 16.71
N GLU A 13 2.86 -7.20 17.27
CA GLU A 13 2.45 -5.95 16.62
C GLU A 13 3.21 -5.72 15.31
N ILE A 14 4.54 -5.87 15.32
CA ILE A 14 5.37 -5.77 14.11
C ILE A 14 4.94 -6.78 13.04
N ARG A 15 4.56 -8.00 13.45
CA ARG A 15 4.08 -9.03 12.52
C ARG A 15 2.72 -8.66 11.92
N GLN A 16 1.83 -8.07 12.72
CA GLN A 16 0.52 -7.60 12.25
C GLN A 16 0.68 -6.43 11.27
N ASP A 17 1.52 -5.45 11.59
CA ASP A 17 1.80 -4.31 10.72
C ASP A 17 2.37 -4.74 9.37
N ARG A 18 3.31 -5.68 9.37
CA ARG A 18 3.87 -6.26 8.13
C ARG A 18 2.80 -6.95 7.29
N LYS A 19 1.89 -7.70 7.93
CA LYS A 19 0.79 -8.39 7.24
C LYS A 19 -0.22 -7.39 6.66
N GLN A 20 -0.49 -6.31 7.39
CA GLN A 20 -1.35 -5.23 6.93
C GLN A 20 -0.72 -4.50 5.73
N ALA A 21 0.57 -4.16 5.83
CA ALA A 21 1.34 -3.58 4.74
C ALA A 21 1.35 -4.48 3.49
N GLU A 22 1.55 -5.78 3.65
CA GLU A 22 1.48 -6.75 2.55
C GLU A 22 0.10 -6.72 1.87
N THR A 23 -0.97 -6.76 2.65
CA THR A 23 -2.34 -6.74 2.11
C THR A 23 -2.62 -5.45 1.34
N MET A 24 -2.24 -4.30 1.92
CA MET A 24 -2.39 -2.98 1.31
C MET A 24 -1.54 -2.82 0.04
N LEU A 25 -0.32 -3.37 0.01
CA LEU A 25 0.53 -3.35 -1.18
C LEU A 25 -0.05 -4.15 -2.34
N LEU A 26 -0.58 -5.35 -2.05
CA LEU A 26 -1.15 -6.24 -3.06
C LEU A 26 -2.47 -5.71 -3.62
N ASN A 27 -3.32 -5.14 -2.75
CA ASN A 27 -4.66 -4.67 -3.12
C ASN A 27 -4.73 -3.14 -3.31
N TYR A 28 -3.59 -2.45 -3.39
CA TYR A 28 -3.51 -0.98 -3.41
C TYR A 28 -4.45 -0.34 -4.42
N THR A 29 -4.52 -0.88 -5.63
CA THR A 29 -5.35 -0.33 -6.71
C THR A 29 -6.85 -0.46 -6.42
N GLU A 30 -7.27 -1.55 -5.79
CA GLU A 30 -8.66 -1.81 -5.40
C GLU A 30 -9.05 -0.98 -4.17
N GLU A 31 -8.18 -0.93 -3.16
CA GLU A 31 -8.36 -0.13 -1.95
C GLU A 31 -8.38 1.37 -2.28
N LEU A 32 -7.54 1.83 -3.20
CA LEU A 32 -7.53 3.23 -3.65
C LEU A 32 -8.81 3.59 -4.40
N LYS A 33 -9.32 2.71 -5.26
CA LYS A 33 -10.62 2.91 -5.92
C LYS A 33 -11.76 2.98 -4.90
N THR A 34 -11.77 2.05 -3.94
CA THR A 34 -12.76 2.00 -2.87
C THR A 34 -12.73 3.26 -2.02
N TYR A 35 -11.54 3.72 -1.65
CA TYR A 35 -11.36 4.98 -0.92
C TYR A 35 -11.85 6.19 -1.74
N ARG A 36 -11.52 6.28 -3.04
CA ARG A 36 -12.00 7.37 -3.90
C ARG A 36 -13.53 7.39 -3.99
N LEU A 37 -14.15 6.23 -4.18
CA LEU A 37 -15.61 6.11 -4.23
C LEU A 37 -16.25 6.57 -2.90
N LYS A 38 -15.78 6.03 -1.77
CA LYS A 38 -16.30 6.41 -0.44
C LYS A 38 -16.09 7.88 -0.12
N ARG A 39 -14.95 8.45 -0.56
CA ARG A 39 -14.66 9.89 -0.39
C ARG A 39 -15.59 10.74 -1.24
N GLU A 40 -15.83 10.36 -2.49
CA GLU A 40 -16.80 11.05 -3.36
C GLU A 40 -18.22 10.94 -2.81
N GLU A 41 -18.64 9.77 -2.33
CA GLU A 41 -19.92 9.56 -1.66
C GLU A 41 -20.05 10.38 -0.38
N TYR A 42 -19.00 10.48 0.45
CA TYR A 42 -19.02 11.28 1.66
C TYR A 42 -19.13 12.77 1.35
N VAL A 43 -18.32 13.26 0.39
CA VAL A 43 -18.31 14.67 -0.01
C VAL A 43 -19.61 15.08 -0.70
N ARG A 44 -20.21 14.20 -1.53
CA ARG A 44 -21.48 14.46 -2.24
C ARG A 44 -22.74 14.13 -1.42
N GLY A 45 -22.66 13.18 -0.50
CA GLY A 45 -23.80 12.69 0.29
C GLY A 45 -24.24 13.64 1.41
N THR A 46 -23.39 14.56 1.84
CA THR A 46 -23.75 15.60 2.82
C THR A 46 -24.42 16.84 2.19
N VAL A 47 -25.24 16.66 1.15
CA VAL A 47 -26.02 17.75 0.53
C VAL A 47 -27.38 17.95 1.23
N GLN A 48 -27.73 17.12 2.21
CA GLN A 48 -28.99 17.24 2.95
C GLN A 48 -28.81 17.98 4.28
N GLY A 49 -29.04 19.30 4.27
CA GLY A 49 -29.32 20.08 5.48
C GLY A 49 -28.22 21.03 5.94
N GLY A 50 -28.05 22.14 5.24
CA GLY A 50 -27.19 23.25 5.67
C GLY A 50 -27.72 24.57 5.14
N ARG A 51 -28.78 25.06 5.78
CA ARG A 51 -29.40 26.37 5.54
C ARG A 51 -28.39 27.45 5.95
N GLY A 52 -27.47 27.79 5.05
CA GLY A 52 -26.39 28.75 5.33
C GLY A 52 -25.64 29.05 4.04
N ASN A 53 -26.25 29.85 3.18
CA ASN A 53 -25.56 30.50 2.07
C ASN A 53 -24.56 31.51 2.64
N LEU A 54 -23.39 31.04 3.07
CA LEU A 54 -22.20 31.88 3.21
C LEU A 54 -21.67 32.11 1.79
N PRO A 55 -21.62 33.36 1.30
CA PRO A 55 -20.99 33.66 0.02
C PRO A 55 -19.48 33.47 0.19
N GLY A 56 -18.93 32.46 -0.47
CA GLY A 56 -17.49 32.24 -0.51
C GLY A 56 -17.13 30.75 -0.60
N HIS A 57 -16.78 30.31 -1.80
CA HIS A 57 -15.98 29.09 -2.06
C HIS A 57 -16.59 27.73 -1.67
N PRO A 58 -17.64 27.26 -2.39
CA PRO A 58 -18.14 25.87 -2.28
C PRO A 58 -17.03 24.81 -2.45
N THR A 59 -16.00 25.12 -3.25
CA THR A 59 -14.81 24.27 -3.45
C THR A 59 -13.96 24.13 -2.19
N GLU A 60 -13.83 25.17 -1.36
CA GLU A 60 -13.07 25.10 -0.10
C GLU A 60 -13.81 24.27 0.95
N ALA A 61 -15.14 24.40 1.01
CA ALA A 61 -15.97 23.58 1.90
C ALA A 61 -15.97 22.10 1.50
N GLU A 62 -15.88 21.77 0.21
CA GLU A 62 -15.65 20.40 -0.27
C GLU A 62 -14.25 19.88 0.06
N ALA A 63 -13.22 20.71 -0.09
CA ALA A 63 -11.85 20.35 0.28
C ALA A 63 -11.72 20.04 1.78
N LEU A 64 -12.30 20.88 2.64
CA LEU A 64 -12.33 20.68 4.09
C LEU A 64 -13.09 19.39 4.48
N ARG A 65 -14.19 19.07 3.79
CA ARG A 65 -14.91 17.81 3.99
C ARG A 65 -14.09 16.59 3.57
N GLY A 66 -13.36 16.70 2.46
CA GLY A 66 -12.41 15.68 2.02
C GLY A 66 -11.31 15.43 3.05
N VAL A 67 -10.71 16.48 3.61
CA VAL A 67 -9.65 16.36 4.63
C VAL A 67 -10.18 15.66 5.90
N LYS A 68 -11.39 16.02 6.36
CA LYS A 68 -12.01 15.32 7.50
C LYS A 68 -12.24 13.84 7.24
N PHE A 69 -12.69 13.48 6.04
CA PHE A 69 -12.84 12.07 5.68
C PHE A 69 -11.49 11.34 5.70
N ASP A 70 -10.46 11.99 5.15
CA ASP A 70 -9.10 11.45 5.07
C ASP A 70 -8.49 11.20 6.47
N GLU A 71 -8.80 12.05 7.46
CA GLU A 71 -8.42 11.86 8.86
C GLU A 71 -9.17 10.69 9.52
N THR A 72 -10.47 10.53 9.21
CA THR A 72 -11.31 9.49 9.82
C THR A 72 -11.14 8.10 9.22
N TYR A 73 -10.63 7.97 7.98
CA TYR A 73 -10.49 6.67 7.30
C TYR A 73 -9.13 6.02 7.65
N PRO A 74 -9.07 4.99 8.52
CA PRO A 74 -7.79 4.50 9.03
C PRO A 74 -6.90 3.87 7.95
N ALA A 75 -7.51 3.29 6.91
CA ALA A 75 -6.79 2.74 5.77
C ALA A 75 -6.17 3.82 4.86
N TYR A 76 -6.56 5.10 4.99
CA TYR A 76 -5.98 6.19 4.20
C TYR A 76 -4.50 6.39 4.50
N THR A 77 -4.07 6.31 5.77
CA THR A 77 -2.64 6.42 6.11
C THR A 77 -1.82 5.31 5.44
N TRP A 78 -2.35 4.08 5.42
CA TRP A 78 -1.72 2.96 4.74
C TRP A 78 -1.62 3.18 3.23
N LEU A 79 -2.69 3.67 2.60
CA LEU A 79 -2.68 4.03 1.18
C LEU A 79 -1.63 5.11 0.87
N ARG A 80 -1.50 6.12 1.73
CA ARG A 80 -0.49 7.18 1.61
C ARG A 80 0.93 6.67 1.81
N ALA A 81 1.13 5.76 2.76
CA ALA A 81 2.42 5.11 2.99
C ALA A 81 2.86 4.29 1.77
N VAL A 82 1.94 3.50 1.21
CA VAL A 82 2.17 2.73 -0.03
C VAL A 82 2.49 3.64 -1.21
N GLU A 83 1.70 4.70 -1.42
CA GLU A 83 1.92 5.68 -2.48
C GLU A 83 3.31 6.34 -2.38
N PHE A 84 3.71 6.73 -1.16
CA PHE A 84 5.00 7.34 -0.90
C PHE A 84 6.15 6.38 -1.25
N VAL A 85 6.06 5.13 -0.81
CA VAL A 85 7.08 4.11 -1.10
C VAL A 85 7.17 3.84 -2.60
N GLU A 86 6.05 3.61 -3.29
CA GLU A 86 6.03 3.34 -4.73
C GLU A 86 6.67 4.45 -5.56
N ARG A 87 6.41 5.71 -5.20
CA ARG A 87 7.07 6.87 -5.82
C ARG A 87 8.59 6.85 -5.59
N GLY A 88 9.04 6.43 -4.42
CA GLY A 88 10.46 6.30 -4.08
C GLY A 88 11.15 5.03 -4.60
N LEU A 89 10.42 4.04 -5.12
CA LEU A 89 11.02 2.81 -5.63
C LEU A 89 11.77 3.04 -6.95
N SER A 90 12.97 2.47 -7.04
CA SER A 90 13.71 2.33 -8.30
C SER A 90 12.87 1.56 -9.34
N GLU A 91 13.08 1.83 -10.62
CA GLU A 91 12.34 1.19 -11.71
C GLU A 91 12.31 -0.34 -11.60
N ARG A 92 13.44 -0.98 -11.30
CA ARG A 92 13.49 -2.44 -11.12
C ARG A 92 12.56 -2.95 -10.04
N LYS A 93 12.47 -2.26 -8.90
CA LYS A 93 11.58 -2.61 -7.79
C LYS A 93 10.12 -2.34 -8.11
N ARG A 94 9.81 -1.34 -8.95
CA ARG A 94 8.44 -1.10 -9.45
C ARG A 94 7.98 -2.25 -10.36
N ILE A 95 8.83 -2.67 -11.31
CA ILE A 95 8.53 -3.82 -12.18
C ILE A 95 8.31 -5.09 -11.35
N PHE A 96 9.12 -5.31 -10.31
CA PHE A 96 8.92 -6.41 -9.36
C PHE A 96 7.56 -6.31 -8.64
N LEU A 97 7.20 -5.13 -8.13
CA LEU A 97 5.93 -4.93 -7.43
C LEU A 97 4.73 -5.19 -8.34
N ASP A 98 4.78 -4.70 -9.59
CA ASP A 98 3.74 -4.96 -10.58
C ASP A 98 3.60 -6.45 -10.91
N ALA A 99 4.73 -7.15 -11.08
CA ALA A 99 4.74 -8.61 -11.25
C ALA A 99 4.13 -9.33 -10.03
N ARG A 100 4.45 -8.88 -8.81
CA ARG A 100 3.94 -9.48 -7.58
C ARG A 100 2.43 -9.28 -7.41
N ARG A 101 1.90 -8.11 -7.79
CA ARG A 101 0.47 -7.81 -7.81
C ARG A 101 -0.27 -8.70 -8.80
N LYS A 102 0.22 -8.77 -10.05
CA LYS A 102 -0.34 -9.65 -11.08
C LYS A 102 -0.34 -11.12 -10.65
N ALA A 103 0.77 -11.59 -10.08
CA ALA A 103 0.86 -12.95 -9.54
C ALA A 103 -0.11 -13.21 -8.38
N SER A 104 -0.47 -12.19 -7.60
CA SER A 104 -1.48 -12.29 -6.52
C SER A 104 -2.89 -12.48 -7.07
N HIS A 105 -3.25 -11.73 -8.11
CA HIS A 105 -4.58 -11.82 -8.74
C HIS A 105 -4.75 -13.08 -9.58
N ASP A 106 -3.67 -13.58 -10.22
CA ASP A 106 -3.74 -14.69 -11.17
C ASP A 106 -4.25 -16.00 -10.56
N LYS A 107 -4.32 -16.17 -9.21
CA LYS A 107 -4.76 -17.40 -8.50
C LYS A 107 -4.22 -18.72 -9.08
N ALA A 108 -3.16 -18.66 -9.89
CA ALA A 108 -2.63 -19.77 -10.66
C ALA A 108 -1.57 -20.47 -9.82
N GLY A 109 -2.00 -21.47 -9.06
CA GLY A 109 -1.12 -22.41 -8.36
C GLY A 109 -1.48 -22.58 -6.89
N ARG A 110 -2.12 -23.71 -6.56
CA ARG A 110 -2.25 -24.19 -5.18
C ARG A 110 -0.89 -24.76 -4.75
N GLY A 111 -0.07 -23.96 -4.06
CA GLY A 111 1.19 -24.40 -3.47
C GLY A 111 1.91 -23.30 -2.69
N ARG A 112 2.64 -23.68 -1.63
CA ARG A 112 3.28 -22.75 -0.65
C ARG A 112 4.32 -21.79 -1.27
N ARG A 113 4.77 -22.03 -2.52
CA ARG A 113 5.73 -21.19 -3.27
C ARG A 113 5.20 -20.68 -4.62
N ALA A 114 3.91 -20.80 -4.89
CA ALA A 114 3.34 -20.47 -6.20
C ALA A 114 3.58 -19.00 -6.59
N TRP A 115 3.49 -18.08 -5.64
CA TRP A 115 3.71 -16.65 -5.91
C TRP A 115 5.16 -16.36 -6.30
N LEU A 116 6.16 -17.06 -5.74
CA LEU A 116 7.58 -16.81 -6.03
C LEU A 116 7.89 -17.14 -7.48
N VAL A 117 7.52 -18.35 -7.93
CA VAL A 117 7.74 -18.80 -9.30
C VAL A 117 7.02 -17.89 -10.28
N ARG A 118 5.74 -17.57 -10.01
CA ARG A 118 4.95 -16.72 -10.91
C ARG A 118 5.50 -15.29 -10.99
N THR A 119 5.85 -14.71 -9.85
CA THR A 119 6.46 -13.37 -9.78
C THR A 119 7.81 -13.37 -10.49
N GLN A 120 8.65 -14.38 -10.28
CA GLN A 120 9.96 -14.53 -10.95
C GLN A 120 9.81 -14.56 -12.47
N MET A 121 8.91 -15.40 -12.98
CA MET A 121 8.66 -15.50 -14.42
C MET A 121 8.22 -14.16 -15.01
N MET A 122 7.23 -13.51 -14.41
CA MET A 122 6.72 -12.21 -14.88
C MET A 122 7.79 -11.11 -14.79
N TYR A 123 8.53 -11.08 -13.68
CA TYR A 123 9.57 -10.09 -13.44
C TYR A 123 10.73 -10.25 -14.43
N CYS A 124 11.20 -11.47 -14.66
CA CYS A 124 12.26 -11.74 -15.63
C CYS A 124 11.81 -11.42 -17.07
N ALA A 125 10.56 -11.75 -17.43
CA ALA A 125 10.02 -11.40 -18.74
C ALA A 125 9.98 -9.88 -18.95
N ALA A 126 9.43 -9.13 -17.99
CA ALA A 126 9.38 -7.67 -18.05
C ALA A 126 10.78 -7.02 -18.05
N MET A 127 11.75 -7.64 -17.37
CA MET A 127 13.13 -7.20 -17.36
C MET A 127 13.81 -7.39 -18.71
N ARG A 128 13.59 -8.53 -19.39
CA ARG A 128 14.14 -8.76 -20.74
C ARG A 128 13.51 -7.86 -21.80
N GLU A 129 12.24 -7.52 -21.62
CA GLU A 129 11.54 -6.60 -22.52
C GLU A 129 12.07 -5.17 -22.39
N ARG A 130 12.33 -4.71 -21.16
CA ARG A 130 12.77 -3.33 -20.90
C ARG A 130 14.28 -3.11 -20.99
N PHE A 131 15.07 -4.12 -20.65
CA PHE A 131 16.51 -4.07 -20.69
C PHE A 131 16.97 -5.10 -21.72
N LEU A 132 17.74 -4.67 -22.72
CA LEU A 132 18.30 -5.46 -23.84
C LEU A 132 19.28 -6.57 -23.40
N ASN A 133 18.97 -7.27 -22.32
CA ASN A 133 19.76 -8.34 -21.71
C ASN A 133 19.10 -9.67 -22.05
N SER A 134 19.81 -10.49 -22.83
CA SER A 134 19.33 -11.79 -23.32
C SER A 134 19.04 -12.80 -22.20
N GLU A 135 19.74 -12.70 -21.07
CA GLU A 135 19.60 -13.65 -19.96
C GLU A 135 19.47 -12.95 -18.60
N PHE A 136 18.28 -12.39 -18.33
CA PHE A 136 17.95 -11.96 -16.97
C PHE A 136 17.35 -13.13 -16.17
N PHE A 137 18.00 -13.47 -15.06
CA PHE A 137 17.52 -14.41 -14.05
C PHE A 137 17.80 -13.86 -12.65
N VAL A 138 16.85 -14.05 -11.74
CA VAL A 138 16.94 -13.59 -10.35
C VAL A 138 16.57 -14.72 -9.42
N SER A 139 17.35 -14.94 -8.36
CA SER A 139 17.12 -16.02 -7.40
C SER A 139 15.90 -15.76 -6.51
N GLU A 140 15.29 -16.84 -5.98
CA GLU A 140 14.16 -16.72 -5.04
C GLU A 140 14.51 -15.86 -3.81
N ASN A 141 15.75 -15.95 -3.32
CA ASN A 141 16.19 -15.20 -2.15
C ASN A 141 16.16 -13.70 -2.41
N VAL A 142 16.62 -13.25 -3.58
CA VAL A 142 16.56 -11.83 -3.97
C VAL A 142 15.11 -11.35 -4.07
N LEU A 143 14.18 -12.19 -4.56
CA LEU A 143 12.75 -11.83 -4.59
C LEU A 143 12.16 -11.69 -3.18
N LYS A 144 12.50 -12.60 -2.26
CA LYS A 144 12.08 -12.54 -0.85
C LYS A 144 12.63 -11.30 -0.15
N GLU A 145 13.91 -11.01 -0.36
CA GLU A 145 14.57 -9.84 0.21
C GLU A 145 13.99 -8.54 -0.34
N THR A 146 13.75 -8.48 -1.65
CA THR A 146 13.11 -7.34 -2.29
C THR A 146 11.70 -7.13 -1.75
N TRP A 147 10.93 -8.21 -1.58
CA TRP A 147 9.59 -8.14 -0.99
C TRP A 147 9.61 -7.65 0.45
N ARG A 148 10.47 -8.24 1.29
CA ARG A 148 10.66 -7.83 2.68
C ARG A 148 11.06 -6.36 2.76
N TYR A 149 12.01 -5.92 1.93
CA TYR A 149 12.44 -4.53 1.85
C TYR A 149 11.27 -3.59 1.56
N ILE A 150 10.42 -3.91 0.57
CA ILE A 150 9.27 -3.06 0.22
C ILE A 150 8.27 -3.01 1.39
N ILE A 151 7.95 -4.15 2.00
CA ILE A 151 7.06 -4.21 3.18
C ILE A 151 7.62 -3.34 4.31
N ASP A 152 8.88 -3.54 4.68
CA ASP A 152 9.51 -2.81 5.79
C ASP A 152 9.49 -1.29 5.52
N ARG A 153 9.73 -0.86 4.26
CA ARG A 153 9.62 0.55 3.88
C ARG A 153 8.20 1.12 4.00
N VAL A 154 7.17 0.32 3.71
CA VAL A 154 5.78 0.75 3.88
C VAL A 154 5.42 0.89 5.36
N VAL A 155 5.83 -0.08 6.19
CA VAL A 155 5.63 0.00 7.65
C VAL A 155 6.34 1.22 8.22
N GLU A 156 7.61 1.45 7.86
CA GLU A 156 8.36 2.65 8.27
C GLU A 156 7.66 3.95 7.84
N ALA A 157 7.15 4.02 6.60
CA ALA A 157 6.44 5.18 6.10
C ALA A 157 5.13 5.40 6.85
N TYR A 158 4.37 4.35 7.13
CA TYR A 158 3.14 4.39 7.92
C TYR A 158 3.41 4.92 9.33
N LEU A 159 4.37 4.34 10.05
CA LEU A 159 4.73 4.77 11.41
C LEU A 159 5.17 6.23 11.44
N LYS A 160 5.91 6.70 10.43
CA LYS A 160 6.29 8.12 10.31
C LYS A 160 5.09 9.04 10.05
N LEU A 161 4.10 8.57 9.29
CA LEU A 161 2.87 9.34 9.04
C LEU A 161 2.00 9.40 10.31
N GLU A 162 1.87 8.30 11.04
CA GLU A 162 1.13 8.27 12.31
C GLU A 162 1.81 9.13 13.39
N GLN A 163 3.14 9.09 13.51
CA GLN A 163 3.88 9.98 14.42
C GLN A 163 3.68 11.46 14.10
N LYS A 164 3.48 11.83 12.83
CA LYS A 164 3.20 13.21 12.43
C LYS A 164 1.78 13.66 12.74
N LYS A 165 0.82 12.74 12.92
CA LYS A 165 -0.54 13.08 13.34
C LYS A 165 -0.65 13.36 14.84
N ILE A 166 0.24 12.75 15.63
CA ILE A 166 0.28 12.89 17.09
C ILE A 166 0.99 14.18 17.52
N LYS A 167 1.81 14.77 16.64
CA LYS A 167 2.54 16.04 16.88
C LYS A 167 1.76 17.23 16.36
#